data_AF-H1PVM8-F1
#
_entry.id   AF-H1PVM8-F1
#
_cell.length_a   1.000
_cell.length_b   1.000
_cell.length_c   1.000
_cell.angle_alpha   90.00
_cell.angle_beta   90.00
_cell.angle_gamma   90.00
#
_symmetry.space_group_name_H-M   'P 1'
#
loop_
_entity.id
_entity.type
_entity.pdbx_description
1 polymer ?
#
loop_
_entity_poly.entity_id
_entity_poly.type
_entity_poly.pdbx_seq_one_letter_code
_entity_poly.pdbx_strand_id
1 'polypeptide(L)'
;MEIKTNEFQVAKIDFNFEEVKGKLKEFSEKYVGLAVTEENIKDTTTAKNELAALEKHIDDYRKTQKKELEIPIKEFEGKCKELLSILKEVSDPIREQLEYYENVRKEEKEEEIQALIDEVTKKYELEKEFANQLVIIPKYLNKTQKEKDTLEDLELRAKVLKEQQEQKRQLEEMKKQKLDLIQKTIEEVNREFETDLKISEFNFLIDKVLDEIPKTIRARANYIYQERKAEEQKKLKEEIEKAETIEVVEEKKEETKPPKLFNFSLNIENCTGAKAKLLKEFLENNDFEYNLDSK
;
A
#
# COMPACT_ATOMS: atom_id res chain seq x y z
N MET A 1 52.12 20.66 -24.88
CA MET A 1 53.32 19.90 -24.51
C MET A 1 53.24 18.56 -25.24
N GLU A 2 54.34 18.11 -25.85
CA GLU A 2 54.37 16.86 -26.60
C GLU A 2 55.36 15.91 -25.91
N ILE A 3 54.92 14.71 -25.53
CA ILE A 3 55.79 13.69 -24.95
C ILE A 3 56.53 13.02 -26.11
N LYS A 4 57.87 13.05 -26.07
CA LYS A 4 58.72 12.43 -27.09
C LYS A 4 59.66 11.42 -26.46
N THR A 5 59.82 10.29 -27.13
CA THR A 5 60.81 9.28 -26.78
C THR A 5 62.15 9.69 -27.38
N ASN A 6 63.09 10.07 -26.51
CA ASN A 6 64.43 10.45 -26.96
C ASN A 6 65.27 9.22 -27.32
N GLU A 7 65.14 8.14 -26.55
CA GLU A 7 65.86 6.89 -26.77
C GLU A 7 65.00 5.72 -26.30
N PHE A 8 64.97 4.63 -27.07
CA PHE A 8 64.27 3.39 -26.75
C PHE A 8 65.12 2.21 -27.20
N GLN A 9 65.43 1.31 -26.27
CA GLN A 9 66.19 0.10 -26.56
C GLN A 9 65.36 -1.14 -26.19
N VAL A 10 65.34 -2.14 -27.08
CA VAL A 10 64.64 -3.40 -26.85
C VAL A 10 65.48 -4.28 -25.92
N ALA A 11 64.92 -4.70 -24.79
CA ALA A 11 65.59 -5.61 -23.87
C ALA A 11 65.72 -7.01 -24.49
N LYS A 12 66.96 -7.47 -24.70
CA LYS A 12 67.29 -8.83 -25.13
C LYS A 12 68.32 -9.43 -24.17
N ILE A 13 68.02 -10.60 -23.59
CA ILE A 13 68.98 -11.41 -22.85
C ILE A 13 69.41 -12.56 -23.76
N ASP A 14 70.69 -12.57 -24.13
CA ASP A 14 71.33 -13.67 -24.83
C ASP A 14 72.33 -14.31 -23.85
N PHE A 15 72.21 -15.62 -23.63
CA PHE A 15 73.05 -16.36 -22.69
C PHE A 15 73.43 -17.71 -23.28
N ASN A 16 74.42 -18.38 -22.68
CA ASN A 16 74.98 -19.64 -23.17
C ASN A 16 74.06 -20.86 -22.95
N PHE A 17 72.79 -20.73 -23.36
CA PHE A 17 71.74 -21.72 -23.14
C PHE A 17 72.11 -23.11 -23.65
N GLU A 18 72.56 -23.23 -24.90
CA GLU A 18 72.89 -24.54 -25.49
C GLU A 18 74.08 -25.20 -24.79
N GLU A 19 75.07 -24.41 -24.35
CA GLU A 19 76.21 -24.92 -23.59
C GLU A 19 75.77 -25.44 -22.21
N VAL A 20 75.01 -24.64 -21.47
CA VAL A 20 74.51 -25.00 -20.12
C VAL A 20 73.58 -26.21 -20.20
N LYS A 21 72.70 -26.26 -21.20
CA LYS A 21 71.79 -27.37 -21.46
C LYS A 21 72.54 -28.67 -21.76
N GLY A 22 73.62 -28.61 -22.57
CA GLY A 22 74.48 -29.75 -22.84
C GLY A 22 75.11 -30.31 -21.55
N LYS A 23 75.75 -29.43 -20.76
CA LYS A 23 76.37 -29.80 -19.49
C LYS A 23 75.37 -30.37 -18.48
N LEU A 24 74.17 -29.82 -18.39
CA LEU A 24 73.12 -30.32 -17.49
C LEU A 24 72.60 -31.70 -17.91
N LYS A 25 72.51 -31.97 -19.23
CA LYS A 25 72.14 -33.30 -19.73
C LYS A 25 73.21 -34.33 -19.36
N GLU A 26 74.47 -34.06 -19.67
CA GLU A 26 75.59 -34.96 -19.32
C GLU A 26 75.69 -35.19 -17.79
N PHE A 27 75.43 -34.16 -17.00
CA PHE A 27 75.43 -34.26 -15.54
C PHE A 27 74.24 -35.08 -15.01
N SER A 28 73.04 -34.88 -15.55
CA SER A 28 71.82 -35.56 -15.10
C SER A 28 71.77 -37.04 -15.50
N GLU A 29 72.33 -37.41 -16.66
CA GLU A 29 72.41 -38.81 -17.13
C GLU A 29 73.10 -39.75 -16.14
N LYS A 30 74.05 -39.24 -15.35
CA LYS A 30 74.76 -40.02 -14.31
C LYS A 30 73.84 -40.49 -13.18
N TYR A 31 72.67 -39.88 -13.03
CA TYR A 31 71.73 -40.13 -11.94
C TYR A 31 70.40 -40.72 -12.41
N VAL A 32 70.18 -40.84 -13.72
CA VAL A 32 68.94 -41.42 -14.27
C VAL A 32 68.88 -42.91 -13.96
N GLY A 33 67.83 -43.33 -13.23
CA GLY A 33 67.62 -44.73 -12.86
C GLY A 33 68.46 -45.23 -11.68
N LEU A 34 69.17 -44.34 -10.97
CA LEU A 34 69.90 -44.69 -9.76
C LEU A 34 68.93 -45.06 -8.63
N ALA A 35 68.97 -46.31 -8.18
CA ALA A 35 68.25 -46.78 -7.00
C ALA A 35 69.07 -46.52 -5.73
N VAL A 36 68.44 -45.91 -4.72
CA VAL A 36 69.08 -45.64 -3.43
C VAL A 36 69.17 -46.93 -2.63
N THR A 37 70.38 -47.31 -2.22
CA THR A 37 70.70 -48.48 -1.40
C THR A 37 71.46 -48.03 -0.16
N GLU A 38 71.46 -48.84 0.91
CA GLU A 38 72.11 -48.46 2.19
C GLU A 38 73.60 -48.09 2.05
N GLU A 39 74.29 -48.68 1.07
CA GLU A 39 75.70 -48.42 0.79
C GLU A 39 75.94 -47.10 0.02
N ASN A 40 74.96 -46.58 -0.74
CA ASN A 40 75.11 -45.40 -1.60
C ASN A 40 74.38 -44.14 -1.11
N ILE A 41 73.81 -44.17 0.10
CA ILE A 41 73.04 -43.06 0.70
C ILE A 41 73.84 -41.75 0.72
N LYS A 42 75.13 -41.82 1.09
CA LYS A 42 75.98 -40.64 1.22
C LYS A 42 76.20 -39.95 -0.13
N ASP A 43 76.53 -40.72 -1.15
CA ASP A 43 76.81 -40.20 -2.49
C ASP A 43 75.53 -39.69 -3.16
N THR A 44 74.40 -40.40 -2.98
CA THR A 44 73.09 -39.96 -3.46
C THR A 44 72.64 -38.66 -2.80
N THR A 45 72.94 -38.48 -1.51
CA THR A 45 72.64 -37.23 -0.78
C THR A 45 73.48 -36.05 -1.30
N THR A 46 74.76 -36.27 -1.57
CA THR A 46 75.63 -35.27 -2.20
C THR A 46 75.10 -34.86 -3.57
N ALA A 47 74.76 -35.83 -4.43
CA ALA A 47 74.19 -35.58 -5.74
C ALA A 47 72.86 -34.79 -5.68
N LYS A 48 71.97 -35.14 -4.74
CA LYS A 48 70.73 -34.39 -4.49
C LYS A 48 71.00 -32.92 -4.15
N ASN A 49 71.99 -32.66 -3.28
CA ASN A 49 72.33 -31.30 -2.86
C ASN A 49 72.95 -30.50 -4.02
N GLU A 50 73.78 -31.13 -4.86
CA GLU A 50 74.35 -30.52 -6.07
C GLU A 50 73.27 -30.15 -7.09
N LEU A 51 72.30 -31.05 -7.34
CA LEU A 51 71.16 -30.77 -8.21
C LEU A 51 70.31 -29.60 -7.68
N ALA A 52 69.98 -29.60 -6.39
CA ALA A 52 69.24 -28.51 -5.76
C ALA A 52 70.00 -27.16 -5.82
N ALA A 53 71.32 -27.18 -5.71
CA ALA A 53 72.15 -25.99 -5.85
C ALA A 53 72.14 -25.45 -7.29
N LEU A 54 72.19 -26.33 -8.30
CA LEU A 54 72.09 -25.95 -9.72
C LEU A 54 70.71 -25.37 -10.06
N GLU A 55 69.62 -26.01 -9.59
CA GLU A 55 68.25 -25.49 -9.74
C GLU A 55 68.13 -24.09 -9.17
N LYS A 56 68.63 -23.89 -7.94
CA LYS A 56 68.63 -22.59 -7.28
C LYS A 56 69.43 -21.55 -8.08
N HIS A 57 70.60 -21.91 -8.58
CA HIS A 57 71.44 -20.98 -9.35
C HIS A 57 70.76 -20.53 -10.65
N ILE A 58 70.09 -21.43 -11.36
CA ILE A 58 69.32 -21.10 -12.58
C ILE A 58 68.17 -20.13 -12.24
N ASP A 59 67.43 -20.41 -11.15
CA ASP A 59 66.32 -19.55 -10.75
C ASP A 59 66.79 -18.18 -10.25
N ASP A 60 67.90 -18.13 -9.51
CA ASP A 60 68.51 -16.88 -9.03
C ASP A 60 69.04 -16.04 -10.21
N TYR A 61 69.67 -16.65 -11.22
CA TYR A 61 70.07 -15.98 -12.45
C TYR A 61 68.85 -15.36 -13.16
N ARG A 62 67.78 -16.15 -13.35
CA ARG A 62 66.52 -15.69 -13.97
C ARG A 62 65.93 -14.50 -13.21
N LYS A 63 65.84 -14.59 -11.88
CA LYS A 63 65.30 -13.52 -11.02
C LYS A 63 66.15 -12.25 -11.10
N THR A 64 67.47 -12.39 -11.07
CA THR A 64 68.41 -11.27 -11.09
C THR A 64 68.31 -10.51 -12.42
N GLN A 65 68.42 -11.23 -13.54
CA GLN A 65 68.34 -10.63 -14.87
C GLN A 65 66.96 -10.00 -15.13
N LYS A 66 65.87 -10.66 -14.73
CA LYS A 66 64.53 -10.07 -14.78
C LYS A 66 64.46 -8.77 -13.98
N LYS A 67 65.01 -8.74 -12.76
CA LYS A 67 65.00 -7.55 -11.90
C LYS A 67 65.79 -6.41 -12.53
N GLU A 68 66.95 -6.68 -13.11
CA GLU A 68 67.77 -5.68 -13.80
C GLU A 68 67.02 -5.05 -14.98
N LEU A 69 66.34 -5.86 -15.81
CA LEU A 69 65.53 -5.35 -16.92
C LEU A 69 64.28 -4.57 -16.46
N GLU A 70 63.73 -4.90 -15.29
CA GLU A 70 62.58 -4.16 -14.73
C GLU A 70 62.96 -2.79 -14.17
N ILE A 71 64.21 -2.55 -13.79
CA ILE A 71 64.67 -1.25 -13.25
C ILE A 71 64.33 -0.08 -14.19
N PRO A 72 64.78 -0.05 -15.47
CA PRO A 72 64.50 1.07 -16.36
C PRO A 72 63.00 1.23 -16.64
N ILE A 73 62.23 0.14 -16.66
CA ILE A 73 60.77 0.19 -16.84
C ILE A 73 60.12 0.87 -15.63
N LYS A 74 60.49 0.47 -14.40
CA LYS A 74 59.96 1.07 -13.17
C LYS A 74 60.36 2.54 -13.02
N GLU A 75 61.58 2.90 -13.41
CA GLU A 75 62.02 4.30 -13.44
C GLU A 75 61.22 5.12 -14.45
N PHE A 76 60.98 4.60 -15.65
CA PHE A 76 60.13 5.24 -16.65
C PHE A 76 58.70 5.43 -16.14
N GLU A 77 58.07 4.38 -15.61
CA GLU A 77 56.74 4.47 -15.00
C GLU A 77 56.70 5.47 -13.83
N GLY A 78 57.75 5.49 -13.01
CA GLY A 78 57.91 6.44 -11.91
C GLY A 78 57.92 7.88 -12.40
N LYS A 79 58.73 8.18 -13.43
CA LYS A 79 58.75 9.51 -14.06
C LYS A 79 57.40 9.90 -14.65
N CYS A 80 56.69 8.98 -15.30
CA CYS A 80 55.33 9.25 -15.78
C CYS A 80 54.35 9.54 -14.63
N LYS A 81 54.42 8.79 -13.53
CA LYS A 81 53.59 9.02 -12.34
C LYS A 81 53.90 10.36 -11.67
N GLU A 82 55.16 10.75 -11.61
CA GLU A 82 55.58 12.06 -11.09
C GLU A 82 54.99 13.20 -11.93
N LEU A 83 55.09 13.11 -13.26
CA LEU A 83 54.48 14.10 -14.16
C LEU A 83 52.96 14.17 -13.98
N LEU A 84 52.28 13.02 -13.83
CA LEU A 84 50.85 12.97 -13.53
C LEU A 84 50.52 13.56 -12.15
N SER A 85 51.39 13.38 -11.16
CA SER A 85 51.21 13.94 -9.81
C SER A 85 51.21 15.46 -9.84
N ILE A 86 52.16 16.07 -10.57
CA ILE A 86 52.22 17.53 -10.76
C ILE A 86 50.91 18.06 -11.36
N LEU A 87 50.36 17.35 -12.36
CA LEU A 87 49.07 17.74 -12.94
C LEU A 87 47.92 17.59 -11.95
N LYS A 88 47.89 16.50 -11.16
CA LYS A 88 46.86 16.24 -10.15
C LYS A 88 46.84 17.28 -9.03
N GLU A 89 48.01 17.70 -8.56
CA GLU A 89 48.14 18.75 -7.54
C GLU A 89 47.42 20.05 -7.93
N VAL A 90 47.32 20.33 -9.24
CA VAL A 90 46.60 21.49 -9.75
C VAL A 90 45.17 21.14 -10.18
N SER A 91 44.95 19.99 -10.84
CA SER A 91 43.64 19.64 -11.39
C SER A 91 42.63 19.24 -10.32
N ASP A 92 43.08 18.57 -9.25
CA ASP A 92 42.17 18.07 -8.21
C ASP A 92 41.54 19.24 -7.42
N PRO A 93 42.29 20.25 -6.94
CA PRO A 93 41.68 21.42 -6.31
C PRO A 93 40.75 22.19 -7.24
N ILE A 94 41.10 22.34 -8.54
CA ILE A 94 40.23 23.00 -9.52
C ILE A 94 38.92 22.22 -9.67
N ARG A 95 38.99 20.89 -9.76
CA ARG A 95 37.81 20.03 -9.87
C ARG A 95 36.93 20.16 -8.63
N GLU A 96 37.51 20.10 -7.44
CA GLU A 96 36.79 20.26 -6.18
C GLU A 96 36.14 21.64 -6.06
N GLN A 97 36.85 22.70 -6.46
CA GLN A 97 36.31 24.06 -6.48
C GLN A 97 35.15 24.19 -7.48
N LEU A 98 35.27 23.62 -8.68
CA LEU A 98 34.19 23.61 -9.66
C LEU A 98 32.97 22.84 -9.14
N GLU A 99 33.17 21.67 -8.52
CA GLU A 99 32.09 20.90 -7.89
C GLU A 99 31.42 21.70 -6.76
N TYR A 100 32.21 22.40 -5.92
CA TYR A 100 31.69 23.28 -4.89
C TYR A 100 30.81 24.40 -5.47
N TYR A 101 31.31 25.15 -6.46
CA TYR A 101 30.53 26.23 -7.07
C TYR A 101 29.29 25.74 -7.83
N GLU A 102 29.35 24.55 -8.44
CA GLU A 102 28.15 23.94 -9.03
C GLU A 102 27.09 23.59 -7.99
N ASN A 103 27.51 23.14 -6.80
CA ASN A 103 26.60 22.86 -5.69
C ASN A 103 26.03 24.14 -5.09
N VAL A 104 26.86 25.15 -4.81
CA VAL A 104 26.40 26.47 -4.36
C VAL A 104 25.37 27.05 -5.34
N ARG A 105 25.65 27.01 -6.64
CA ARG A 105 24.71 27.48 -7.68
C ARG A 105 23.40 26.68 -7.67
N LYS A 106 23.41 25.39 -7.34
CA LYS A 106 22.19 24.59 -7.21
C LYS A 106 21.41 24.97 -5.96
N GLU A 107 22.07 25.14 -4.82
CA GLU A 107 21.46 25.57 -3.57
C GLU A 107 20.80 26.95 -3.72
N GLU A 108 21.51 27.93 -4.29
CA GLU A 108 20.95 29.26 -4.60
C GLU A 108 19.71 29.13 -5.51
N LYS A 109 19.76 28.25 -6.52
CA LYS A 109 18.63 28.03 -7.42
C LYS A 109 17.46 27.33 -6.72
N GLU A 110 17.71 26.41 -5.80
CA GLU A 110 16.69 25.78 -4.97
C GLU A 110 15.99 26.82 -4.08
N GLU A 111 16.74 27.74 -3.47
CA GLU A 111 16.17 28.84 -2.69
C GLU A 111 15.30 29.77 -3.55
N GLU A 112 15.76 30.16 -4.73
CA GLU A 112 14.96 30.94 -5.69
C GLU A 112 13.65 30.23 -6.06
N ILE A 113 13.72 28.94 -6.38
CA ILE A 113 12.52 28.16 -6.75
C ILE A 113 11.60 27.99 -5.55
N GLN A 114 12.15 27.83 -4.33
CA GLN A 114 11.35 27.73 -3.12
C GLN A 114 10.60 29.04 -2.87
N ALA A 115 11.22 30.20 -3.10
CA ALA A 115 10.54 31.49 -3.05
C ALA A 115 9.40 31.57 -4.07
N LEU A 116 9.60 31.09 -5.31
CA LEU A 116 8.53 31.02 -6.31
C LEU A 116 7.39 30.07 -5.87
N ILE A 117 7.71 28.92 -5.28
CA ILE A 117 6.70 27.99 -4.73
C ILE A 117 5.89 28.68 -3.64
N ASP A 118 6.53 29.42 -2.73
CA ASP A 118 5.86 30.15 -1.67
C ASP A 118 4.93 31.25 -2.21
N GLU A 119 5.38 31.99 -3.23
CA GLU A 119 4.57 32.99 -3.93
C GLU A 119 3.35 32.37 -4.62
N VAL A 120 3.55 31.28 -5.37
CA VAL A 120 2.48 30.57 -6.06
C VAL A 120 1.50 29.96 -5.05
N THR A 121 1.99 29.37 -3.97
CA THR A 121 1.18 28.82 -2.87
C THR A 121 0.29 29.88 -2.25
N LYS A 122 0.82 31.09 -2.00
CA LYS A 122 0.06 32.23 -1.50
C LYS A 122 -0.95 32.72 -2.54
N LYS A 123 -0.54 32.86 -3.80
CA LYS A 123 -1.39 33.33 -4.92
C LYS A 123 -2.62 32.44 -5.12
N TYR A 124 -2.46 31.12 -5.00
CA TYR A 124 -3.55 30.16 -5.15
C TYR A 124 -4.24 29.81 -3.82
N GLU A 125 -3.79 30.39 -2.70
CA GLU A 125 -4.30 30.12 -1.35
C GLU A 125 -4.39 28.61 -1.06
N LEU A 126 -3.29 27.91 -1.34
CA LEU A 126 -3.21 26.47 -1.12
C LEU A 126 -3.07 26.17 0.37
N GLU A 127 -3.87 25.23 0.85
CA GLU A 127 -3.73 24.68 2.20
C GLU A 127 -2.44 23.85 2.29
N LYS A 128 -1.87 23.72 3.50
CA LYS A 128 -0.57 23.07 3.74
C LYS A 128 -0.47 21.68 3.10
N GLU A 129 -1.54 20.89 3.16
CA GLU A 129 -1.59 19.53 2.58
C GLU A 129 -1.42 19.52 1.06
N PHE A 130 -1.90 20.55 0.36
CA PHE A 130 -1.78 20.70 -1.09
C PHE A 130 -0.50 21.44 -1.48
N ALA A 131 -0.13 22.47 -0.72
CA ALA A 131 1.12 23.22 -0.91
C ALA A 131 2.35 22.30 -0.90
N ASN A 132 2.39 21.34 0.03
CA ASN A 132 3.49 20.36 0.15
C ASN A 132 3.65 19.46 -1.09
N GLN A 133 2.68 19.40 -2.00
CA GLN A 133 2.76 18.64 -3.25
C GLN A 133 3.48 19.42 -4.36
N LEU A 134 3.71 20.73 -4.19
CA LEU A 134 4.53 21.55 -5.08
C LEU A 134 6.02 21.32 -4.80
N VAL A 135 6.49 20.11 -5.09
CA VAL A 135 7.91 19.75 -4.98
C VAL A 135 8.74 20.33 -6.12
N ILE A 136 10.01 20.66 -5.82
CA ILE A 136 11.03 21.08 -6.80
C ILE A 136 11.36 19.89 -7.70
N ILE A 137 11.27 20.09 -9.02
CA ILE A 137 11.62 19.07 -10.01
C ILE A 137 13.07 19.30 -10.46
N PRO A 138 13.91 18.26 -10.63
CA PRO A 138 15.32 18.41 -11.02
C PRO A 138 15.55 19.26 -12.29
N LYS A 139 14.59 19.25 -13.21
CA LYS A 139 14.60 20.08 -14.43
C LYS A 139 14.74 21.57 -14.12
N TYR A 140 14.14 22.04 -13.01
CA TYR A 140 14.15 23.44 -12.63
C TYR A 140 15.56 23.94 -12.27
N LEU A 141 16.44 23.04 -11.84
CA LEU A 141 17.81 23.35 -11.44
C LEU A 141 18.76 23.42 -12.64
N ASN A 142 18.33 23.08 -13.86
CA ASN A 142 19.20 23.09 -15.04
C ASN A 142 19.65 24.52 -15.40
N LYS A 143 20.90 24.67 -15.84
CA LYS A 143 21.47 25.98 -16.25
C LYS A 143 20.71 26.66 -17.39
N THR A 144 20.09 25.88 -18.26
CA THR A 144 19.33 26.38 -19.42
C THR A 144 17.87 26.66 -19.11
N GLN A 145 17.39 26.27 -17.91
CA GLN A 145 15.99 26.45 -17.54
C GLN A 145 15.73 27.93 -17.25
N LYS A 146 14.71 28.49 -17.91
CA LYS A 146 14.27 29.86 -17.68
C LYS A 146 13.35 29.90 -16.48
N GLU A 147 13.50 30.93 -15.65
CA GLU A 147 12.64 31.18 -14.50
C GLU A 147 11.16 31.26 -14.87
N LYS A 148 10.85 31.96 -15.98
CA LYS A 148 9.49 32.05 -16.53
C LYS A 148 8.88 30.67 -16.79
N ASP A 149 9.62 29.78 -17.44
CA ASP A 149 9.14 28.44 -17.78
C ASP A 149 8.90 27.60 -16.51
N THR A 150 9.72 27.81 -15.47
CA THR A 150 9.53 27.19 -14.14
C THR A 150 8.28 27.74 -13.45
N LEU A 151 8.08 29.06 -13.47
CA LEU A 151 6.91 29.70 -12.89
C LEU A 151 5.61 29.23 -13.56
N GLU A 152 5.56 29.19 -14.90
CA GLU A 152 4.39 28.72 -15.65
C GLU A 152 4.01 27.28 -15.28
N ASP A 153 4.99 26.38 -15.13
CA ASP A 153 4.76 25.00 -14.72
C ASP A 153 4.30 24.89 -13.25
N LEU A 154 4.89 25.68 -12.35
CA LEU A 154 4.44 25.76 -10.95
C LEU A 154 3.01 26.27 -10.85
N GLU A 155 2.64 27.31 -11.61
CA GLU A 155 1.28 27.84 -11.63
C GLU A 155 0.28 26.83 -12.18
N LEU A 156 0.63 26.09 -13.23
CA LEU A 156 -0.23 25.03 -13.77
C LEU A 156 -0.48 23.94 -12.72
N ARG A 157 0.57 23.49 -12.03
CA ARG A 157 0.45 22.49 -10.96
C ARG A 157 -0.37 23.03 -9.78
N ALA A 158 -0.14 24.27 -9.39
CA ALA A 158 -0.87 24.92 -8.30
C ALA A 158 -2.36 25.07 -8.62
N LYS A 159 -2.72 25.37 -9.87
CA LYS A 159 -4.10 25.43 -10.31
C LYS A 159 -4.81 24.08 -10.14
N VAL A 160 -4.18 22.98 -10.57
CA VAL A 160 -4.73 21.63 -10.39
C VAL A 160 -4.91 21.31 -8.90
N LEU A 161 -3.93 21.65 -8.07
CA LEU A 161 -4.03 21.45 -6.62
C LEU A 161 -5.15 22.29 -5.99
N LYS A 162 -5.36 23.51 -6.47
CA LYS A 162 -6.47 24.36 -6.01
C LYS A 162 -7.83 23.77 -6.35
N GLU A 163 -7.97 23.21 -7.55
CA GLU A 163 -9.20 22.50 -7.97
C GLU A 163 -9.46 21.28 -7.07
N GLN A 164 -8.43 20.51 -6.73
CA GLN A 164 -8.55 19.37 -5.80
C GLN A 164 -8.92 19.81 -4.38
N GLN A 165 -8.33 20.90 -3.88
CA GLN A 165 -8.67 21.46 -2.58
C GLN A 165 -10.14 21.89 -2.52
N GLU A 166 -10.62 22.57 -3.55
CA GLU A 166 -12.01 23.01 -3.62
C GLU A 166 -12.98 21.82 -3.74
N GLN A 167 -12.63 20.78 -4.51
CA GLN A 167 -13.40 19.53 -4.56
C GLN A 167 -13.48 18.84 -3.19
N LYS A 168 -12.36 18.81 -2.44
CA LYS A 168 -12.33 18.27 -1.07
C LYS A 168 -13.25 19.07 -0.15
N ARG A 169 -13.19 20.40 -0.19
CA ARG A 169 -14.07 21.29 0.59
C ARG A 169 -15.53 21.06 0.26
N GLN A 170 -15.89 21.01 -1.02
CA GLN A 170 -17.26 20.72 -1.46
C GLN A 170 -17.75 19.35 -0.97
N LEU A 171 -16.88 18.33 -0.99
CA LEU A 171 -17.22 17.01 -0.47
C LEU A 171 -17.46 17.03 1.04
N GLU A 172 -16.65 17.76 1.80
CA GLU A 172 -16.81 17.93 3.24
C GLU A 172 -18.09 18.71 3.58
N GLU A 173 -18.38 19.79 2.85
CA GLU A 173 -19.62 20.56 2.99
C GLU A 173 -20.86 19.71 2.66
N MET A 174 -20.82 18.94 1.57
CA MET A 174 -21.90 18.01 1.21
C MET A 174 -22.11 16.96 2.29
N LYS A 175 -21.04 16.39 2.86
CA LYS A 175 -21.13 15.44 3.98
C LYS A 175 -21.77 16.09 5.21
N LYS A 176 -21.39 17.33 5.52
CA LYS A 176 -21.99 18.09 6.63
C LYS A 176 -23.48 18.36 6.41
N GLN A 177 -23.88 18.76 5.19
CA GLN A 177 -25.29 18.96 4.84
C GLN A 177 -26.10 17.67 4.96
N LYS A 178 -25.55 16.53 4.50
CA LYS A 178 -26.19 15.22 4.67
C LYS A 178 -26.35 14.84 6.14
N LEU A 179 -25.34 15.09 6.96
CA LEU A 179 -25.39 14.81 8.40
C LEU A 179 -26.46 15.67 9.09
N ASP A 180 -26.54 16.96 8.76
CA ASP A 180 -27.59 17.86 9.24
C ASP A 180 -29.00 17.40 8.80
N LEU A 181 -29.15 16.94 7.55
CA LEU A 181 -30.42 16.37 7.05
C LEU A 181 -30.81 15.09 7.79
N ILE A 182 -29.86 14.17 8.02
CA ILE A 182 -30.09 12.95 8.81
C ILE A 182 -30.56 13.35 10.21
N GLN A 183 -29.86 14.28 10.87
CA GLN A 183 -30.20 14.73 12.21
C GLN A 183 -31.61 15.33 12.27
N LYS A 184 -31.92 16.29 11.40
CA LYS A 184 -33.25 16.91 11.33
C LYS A 184 -34.35 15.89 11.07
N THR A 185 -34.11 14.95 10.16
CA THR A 185 -35.11 13.92 9.85
C THR A 185 -35.33 12.99 11.04
N ILE A 186 -34.28 12.59 11.76
CA ILE A 186 -34.42 11.80 12.99
C ILE A 186 -35.21 12.57 14.04
N GLU A 187 -34.93 13.86 14.24
CA GLU A 187 -35.65 14.70 15.20
C GLU A 187 -37.13 14.87 14.85
N GLU A 188 -37.47 15.01 13.57
CA GLU A 188 -38.85 15.04 13.08
C GLU A 188 -39.55 13.70 13.31
N VAL A 189 -38.90 12.61 12.93
CA VAL A 189 -39.46 11.25 12.98
C VAL A 189 -39.60 10.76 14.41
N ASN A 190 -38.65 11.05 15.30
CA ASN A 190 -38.76 10.73 16.73
C ASN A 190 -39.94 11.47 17.37
N ARG A 191 -40.24 12.70 16.93
CA ARG A 191 -41.43 13.44 17.37
C ARG A 191 -42.73 12.87 16.81
N GLU A 192 -42.75 12.50 15.53
CA GLU A 192 -43.94 11.97 14.84
C GLU A 192 -44.33 10.57 15.33
N PHE A 193 -43.34 9.69 15.50
CA PHE A 193 -43.56 8.28 15.84
C PHE A 193 -43.28 7.97 17.31
N GLU A 194 -42.90 8.94 18.14
CA GLU A 194 -42.48 8.72 19.55
C GLU A 194 -41.36 7.67 19.68
N THR A 195 -40.36 7.70 18.79
CA THR A 195 -39.20 6.79 18.79
C THR A 195 -37.96 7.43 19.42
N ASP A 196 -36.95 6.62 19.78
CA ASP A 196 -35.62 7.08 20.23
C ASP A 196 -34.53 6.64 19.24
N LEU A 197 -34.68 7.01 17.97
CA LEU A 197 -33.68 6.72 16.95
C LEU A 197 -32.44 7.59 17.15
N LYS A 198 -31.24 6.99 17.04
CA LYS A 198 -29.96 7.69 17.20
C LYS A 198 -29.23 7.86 15.87
N ILE A 199 -28.51 8.97 15.72
CA ILE A 199 -27.73 9.27 14.51
C ILE A 199 -26.70 8.18 14.17
N SER A 200 -26.14 7.52 15.18
CA SER A 200 -25.18 6.43 15.03
C SER A 200 -25.71 5.25 14.21
N GLU A 201 -27.02 5.00 14.23
CA GLU A 201 -27.67 3.94 13.46
C GLU A 201 -27.71 4.25 11.96
N PHE A 202 -27.55 5.52 11.58
CA PHE A 202 -27.77 6.02 10.23
C PHE A 202 -26.50 6.63 9.60
N ASN A 203 -25.33 6.51 10.24
CA ASN A 203 -24.06 7.03 9.71
C ASN A 203 -23.74 6.54 8.28
N PHE A 204 -24.17 5.33 7.91
CA PHE A 204 -23.98 4.77 6.57
C PHE A 204 -24.72 5.54 5.46
N LEU A 205 -25.72 6.37 5.82
CA LEU A 205 -26.48 7.18 4.87
C LEU A 205 -25.71 8.40 4.36
N ILE A 206 -24.60 8.77 5.01
CA ILE A 206 -23.73 9.89 4.58
C ILE A 206 -23.19 9.65 3.15
N ASP A 207 -22.95 8.39 2.78
CA ASP A 207 -22.45 8.02 1.45
C ASP A 207 -23.58 7.71 0.45
N LYS A 208 -24.85 7.78 0.87
CA LYS A 208 -26.03 7.51 0.02
C LYS A 208 -26.56 8.77 -0.68
N VAL A 209 -27.47 8.58 -1.64
CA VAL A 209 -28.14 9.67 -2.35
C VAL A 209 -29.08 10.42 -1.38
N LEU A 210 -29.21 11.75 -1.54
CA LEU A 210 -30.01 12.60 -0.65
C LEU A 210 -31.44 12.10 -0.42
N ASP A 211 -32.10 11.63 -1.48
CA ASP A 211 -33.47 11.10 -1.45
C ASP A 211 -33.65 9.84 -0.60
N GLU A 212 -32.60 9.04 -0.41
CA GLU A 212 -32.66 7.81 0.39
C GLU A 212 -32.67 8.11 1.89
N ILE A 213 -32.14 9.27 2.29
CA ILE A 213 -32.00 9.64 3.71
C ILE A 213 -33.37 9.65 4.42
N PRO A 214 -34.37 10.43 3.97
CA PRO A 214 -35.63 10.49 4.69
C PRO A 214 -36.46 9.21 4.57
N LYS A 215 -36.38 8.54 3.41
CA LYS A 215 -37.09 7.29 3.15
C LYS A 215 -36.64 6.21 4.11
N THR A 216 -35.33 6.05 4.31
CA THR A 216 -34.78 4.99 5.17
C THR A 216 -35.10 5.25 6.65
N ILE A 217 -34.95 6.49 7.12
CA ILE A 217 -35.22 6.86 8.51
C ILE A 217 -36.72 6.67 8.83
N ARG A 218 -37.61 7.18 7.98
CA ARG A 218 -39.07 7.02 8.16
C ARG A 218 -39.52 5.58 8.06
N ALA A 219 -38.95 4.77 7.16
CA ALA A 219 -39.27 3.35 7.09
C ALA A 219 -38.90 2.62 8.39
N ARG A 220 -37.72 2.93 8.96
CA ARG A 220 -37.29 2.36 10.23
C ARG A 220 -38.19 2.75 11.40
N ALA A 221 -38.57 4.02 11.50
CA ALA A 221 -39.49 4.47 12.55
C ALA A 221 -40.89 3.90 12.40
N ASN A 222 -41.42 3.86 11.18
CA ASN A 222 -42.69 3.20 10.88
C ASN A 222 -42.68 1.73 11.34
N TYR A 223 -41.59 1.01 11.05
CA TYR A 223 -41.44 -0.37 11.50
C TYR A 223 -41.54 -0.49 13.04
N ILE A 224 -40.78 0.33 13.78
CA ILE A 224 -40.81 0.36 15.25
C ILE A 224 -42.19 0.74 15.79
N TYR A 225 -42.87 1.69 15.14
CA TYR A 225 -44.20 2.12 15.51
C TYR A 225 -45.24 0.99 15.32
N GLN A 226 -45.18 0.28 14.20
CA GLN A 226 -46.07 -0.85 13.93
C GLN A 226 -45.80 -2.02 14.89
N GLU A 227 -44.54 -2.29 15.22
CA GLU A 227 -44.18 -3.30 16.23
C GLU A 227 -44.76 -2.96 17.61
N ARG A 228 -44.58 -1.72 18.09
CA ARG A 228 -45.15 -1.28 19.38
C ARG A 228 -46.68 -1.39 19.40
N LYS A 229 -47.36 -0.93 18.36
CA LYS A 229 -48.82 -1.08 18.25
C LYS A 229 -49.27 -2.54 18.24
N ALA A 230 -48.55 -3.43 17.57
CA ALA A 230 -48.86 -4.85 17.55
C ALA A 230 -48.66 -5.50 18.93
N GLU A 231 -47.62 -5.10 19.67
CA GLU A 231 -47.39 -5.55 21.05
C GLU A 231 -48.45 -5.04 22.02
N GLU A 232 -48.86 -3.78 21.92
CA GLU A 232 -49.95 -3.21 22.72
C GLU A 232 -51.27 -3.95 22.47
N GLN A 233 -51.60 -4.24 21.20
CA GLN A 233 -52.78 -5.02 20.85
C GLN A 233 -52.72 -6.46 21.37
N LYS A 234 -51.54 -7.08 21.39
CA LYS A 234 -51.35 -8.42 21.99
C LYS A 234 -51.54 -8.37 23.50
N LYS A 235 -50.94 -7.40 24.20
CA LYS A 235 -51.09 -7.23 25.65
C LYS A 235 -52.55 -6.96 26.05
N LEU A 236 -53.26 -6.12 25.30
CA LEU A 236 -54.67 -5.83 25.56
C LEU A 236 -55.54 -7.08 25.37
N LYS A 237 -55.27 -7.90 24.34
CA LYS A 237 -55.96 -9.19 24.14
C LYS A 237 -55.66 -10.17 25.27
N GLU A 238 -54.40 -10.28 25.70
CA GLU A 238 -53.99 -11.13 26.82
C GLU A 238 -54.57 -10.66 28.17
N GLU A 239 -54.74 -9.33 28.38
CA GLU A 239 -55.38 -8.78 29.57
C GLU A 239 -56.90 -9.02 29.58
N ILE A 240 -57.57 -8.90 28.44
CA ILE A 240 -59.00 -9.23 28.32
C ILE A 240 -59.22 -10.74 28.55
N GLU A 241 -58.37 -11.59 27.99
CA GLU A 241 -58.44 -13.04 28.15
C GLU A 241 -58.10 -13.47 29.60
N LYS A 242 -57.17 -12.78 30.26
CA LYS A 242 -56.89 -12.96 31.70
C LYS A 242 -58.04 -12.47 32.58
N ALA A 243 -58.64 -11.32 32.28
CA ALA A 243 -59.79 -10.79 33.01
C ALA A 243 -61.02 -11.70 32.88
N GLU A 244 -61.28 -12.25 31.69
CA GLU A 244 -62.33 -13.26 31.48
C GLU A 244 -62.05 -14.57 32.24
N THR A 245 -60.79 -14.98 32.41
CA THR A 245 -60.47 -16.12 33.29
C THR A 245 -60.54 -15.83 34.80
N ILE A 246 -60.41 -14.56 35.23
CA ILE A 246 -60.52 -14.17 36.64
C ILE A 246 -61.98 -14.00 37.06
N GLU A 247 -62.85 -13.44 36.20
CA GLU A 247 -64.30 -13.31 36.47
C GLU A 247 -65.01 -14.66 36.64
N VAL A 248 -64.48 -15.76 36.06
CA VAL A 248 -65.05 -17.10 36.25
C VAL A 248 -64.77 -17.69 37.65
N VAL A 249 -63.82 -17.15 38.42
CA VAL A 249 -63.43 -17.68 39.74
C VAL A 249 -64.02 -16.90 40.92
N GLU A 250 -64.31 -15.60 40.79
CA GLU A 250 -64.60 -14.75 41.95
C GLU A 250 -66.08 -14.53 42.33
N GLU A 251 -67.07 -14.86 41.49
CA GLU A 251 -68.48 -14.74 41.87
C GLU A 251 -69.27 -16.06 41.76
N LYS A 252 -69.06 -16.95 42.73
CA LYS A 252 -70.08 -17.90 43.17
C LYS A 252 -70.56 -17.56 44.59
N LYS A 253 -71.73 -16.92 44.67
CA LYS A 253 -72.83 -17.29 45.60
C LYS A 253 -74.16 -16.60 45.25
N GLU A 254 -75.08 -17.44 44.75
CA GLU A 254 -76.57 -17.43 44.94
C GLU A 254 -77.34 -16.19 44.42
N GLU A 255 -78.28 -16.22 43.45
CA GLU A 255 -79.34 -17.19 43.07
C GLU A 255 -79.75 -17.00 41.58
N THR A 256 -80.17 -18.09 40.93
CA THR A 256 -80.42 -18.22 39.47
C THR A 256 -81.81 -17.76 39.00
N LYS A 257 -81.87 -16.99 37.90
CA LYS A 257 -83.04 -16.91 36.98
C LYS A 257 -82.61 -17.34 35.55
N PRO A 258 -83.49 -18.03 34.78
CA PRO A 258 -83.13 -18.73 33.55
C PRO A 258 -82.80 -17.80 32.35
N PRO A 259 -82.06 -18.29 31.32
CA PRO A 259 -81.57 -17.48 30.21
C PRO A 259 -82.70 -16.99 29.28
N LYS A 260 -82.58 -15.74 28.81
CA LYS A 260 -83.48 -15.12 27.82
C LYS A 260 -83.19 -15.67 26.42
N LEU A 261 -84.23 -16.21 25.76
CA LEU A 261 -84.23 -16.57 24.35
C LEU A 261 -84.59 -15.34 23.49
N PHE A 262 -83.94 -15.18 22.33
CA PHE A 262 -84.22 -14.12 21.36
C PHE A 262 -84.68 -14.74 20.03
N ASN A 263 -85.88 -14.36 19.57
CA ASN A 263 -86.45 -14.83 18.31
C ASN A 263 -86.44 -13.71 17.26
N PHE A 264 -85.93 -13.98 16.06
CA PHE A 264 -85.97 -13.07 14.92
C PHE A 264 -86.16 -13.85 13.61
N SER A 265 -86.71 -13.20 12.57
CA SER A 265 -86.97 -13.82 11.27
C SER A 265 -85.96 -13.35 10.23
N LEU A 266 -85.44 -14.28 9.43
CA LEU A 266 -84.43 -14.02 8.40
C LEU A 266 -84.95 -14.44 7.03
N ASN A 267 -84.94 -13.53 6.05
CA ASN A 267 -85.27 -13.81 4.66
C ASN A 267 -84.00 -14.00 3.83
N ILE A 268 -83.94 -15.08 3.05
CA ILE A 268 -82.79 -15.43 2.21
C ILE A 268 -83.23 -15.51 0.76
N GLU A 269 -82.66 -14.67 -0.10
CA GLU A 269 -82.94 -14.64 -1.53
C GLU A 269 -81.79 -15.27 -2.35
N ASN A 270 -82.10 -15.79 -3.54
CA ASN A 270 -81.11 -16.37 -4.48
C ASN A 270 -80.27 -17.53 -3.92
N CYS A 271 -80.87 -18.39 -3.08
CA CYS A 271 -80.21 -19.58 -2.54
C CYS A 271 -80.34 -20.78 -3.49
N THR A 272 -79.22 -21.43 -3.82
CA THR A 272 -79.21 -22.66 -4.62
C THR A 272 -79.48 -23.89 -3.75
N GLY A 273 -80.05 -24.96 -4.31
CA GLY A 273 -80.46 -26.16 -3.54
C GLY A 273 -79.33 -26.78 -2.69
N ALA A 274 -78.08 -26.74 -3.16
CA ALA A 274 -76.93 -27.21 -2.39
C ALA A 274 -76.62 -26.33 -1.16
N LYS A 275 -76.78 -25.00 -1.27
CA LYS A 275 -76.56 -24.06 -0.16
C LYS A 275 -77.70 -24.09 0.85
N ALA A 276 -78.93 -24.28 0.40
CA ALA A 276 -80.09 -24.46 1.29
C ALA A 276 -79.93 -25.72 2.17
N LYS A 277 -79.37 -26.80 1.63
CA LYS A 277 -79.11 -28.03 2.38
C LYS A 277 -78.05 -27.85 3.47
N LEU A 278 -76.96 -27.15 3.17
CA LEU A 278 -75.93 -26.80 4.16
C LEU A 278 -76.46 -25.91 5.28
N LEU A 279 -77.32 -24.94 4.96
CA LEU A 279 -77.92 -24.07 5.96
C LEU A 279 -78.87 -24.85 6.88
N LYS A 280 -79.66 -25.78 6.31
CA LYS A 280 -80.53 -26.66 7.08
C LYS A 280 -79.74 -27.53 8.05
N GLU A 281 -78.68 -28.18 7.57
CA GLU A 281 -77.80 -29.01 8.41
C GLU A 281 -77.15 -28.19 9.54
N PHE A 282 -76.76 -26.94 9.26
CA PHE A 282 -76.21 -26.05 10.29
C PHE A 282 -77.22 -25.72 11.39
N LEU A 283 -78.47 -25.43 11.03
CA LEU A 283 -79.51 -25.11 12.02
C LEU A 283 -79.86 -26.34 12.89
N GLU A 284 -79.95 -27.52 12.27
CA GLU A 284 -80.24 -28.78 12.99
C GLU A 284 -79.10 -29.21 13.91
N ASN A 285 -77.83 -29.07 13.48
CA ASN A 285 -76.67 -29.45 14.30
C ASN A 285 -76.44 -28.54 15.51
N ASN A 286 -77.09 -27.37 15.54
CA ASN A 286 -76.97 -26.40 16.64
C ASN A 286 -78.30 -26.23 17.39
N ASP A 287 -79.23 -27.18 17.23
CA ASP A 287 -80.51 -27.26 17.95
C ASP A 287 -81.38 -25.99 17.83
N PHE A 288 -81.32 -25.29 16.69
CA PHE A 288 -82.18 -24.14 16.43
C PHE A 288 -83.59 -24.60 16.02
N GLU A 289 -84.63 -24.05 16.66
CA GLU A 289 -86.00 -24.16 16.17
C GLU A 289 -86.23 -23.17 15.01
N TYR A 290 -86.64 -23.67 13.84
CA TYR A 290 -86.88 -22.83 12.65
C TYR A 290 -88.15 -23.26 11.91
N ASN A 291 -88.76 -22.31 11.18
CA ASN A 291 -89.89 -22.53 10.28
C ASN A 291 -89.53 -22.06 8.87
N LEU A 292 -89.90 -22.84 7.85
CA LEU A 292 -89.74 -22.49 6.44
C LEU A 292 -91.11 -22.19 5.85
N ASP A 293 -91.40 -20.93 5.58
CA ASP A 293 -92.59 -20.55 4.81
C ASP A 293 -92.28 -20.66 3.32
N SER A 294 -92.81 -21.68 2.64
CA SER A 294 -92.76 -21.74 1.18
C SER A 294 -93.89 -20.90 0.58
N LYS A 295 -93.56 -19.93 -0.26
CA LYS A 295 -94.51 -19.39 -1.25
C LYS A 295 -94.48 -20.20 -2.52
#